data_AF-A0A356N9Q2-F1
#
_entry.id   AF-A0A356N9Q2-F1
#
_cell.length_a   1.000
_cell.length_b   1.000
_cell.length_c   1.000
_cell.angle_alpha   90.00
_cell.angle_beta   90.00
_cell.angle_gamma   90.00
#
_symmetry.space_group_name_H-M   'P 1'
#
loop_
_entity.id
_entity.type
_entity.pdbx_description
1 polymer ?
#
loop_
_entity_poly.entity_id
_entity_poly.type
_entity_poly.pdbx_seq_one_letter_code
_entity_poly.pdbx_strand_id
1 'polypeptide(L)' 'MSNDGFVIDKDILAALQSDVDVWTNFQIFPSLYKRVRIDTIQIKKNQPDVFAARLNKFIENTKKGVMYGEWNDNGRLL' A
#
# COMPACT_ATOMS: atom_id res chain seq x y z
N MET A 1 -6.68 16.79 9.18
CA MET A 1 -5.35 16.28 9.53
C MET A 1 -4.41 16.65 8.40
N SER A 2 -3.33 17.37 8.68
CA SER A 2 -2.37 17.86 7.67
C SER A 2 -1.71 16.70 6.91
N ASN A 3 -1.47 16.93 5.61
CA ASN A 3 -0.94 15.98 4.64
C ASN A 3 0.61 15.79 4.74
N ASP A 4 1.28 16.46 5.67
CA ASP A 4 2.72 16.73 5.59
C ASP A 4 3.64 15.65 6.19
N GLY A 5 3.21 14.40 6.26
CA GLY A 5 4.01 13.35 6.91
C GLY A 5 3.95 11.95 6.31
N PHE A 6 3.12 11.72 5.28
CA PHE A 6 3.07 10.40 4.64
C PHE A 6 4.09 10.31 3.51
N VAL A 7 5.18 9.57 3.75
CA VAL A 7 6.21 9.29 2.76
C VAL A 7 6.20 7.80 2.48
N ILE A 8 6.05 7.45 1.20
CA ILE A 8 6.19 6.06 0.74
C ILE A 8 7.68 5.75 0.68
N ASP A 9 8.06 4.66 1.33
CA ASP A 9 9.39 4.12 1.28
C ASP A 9 9.80 3.82 -0.17
N LYS A 10 11.04 4.20 -0.52
CA LYS A 10 11.54 4.15 -1.90
C LYS A 10 11.43 2.76 -2.54
N ASP A 11 11.60 1.69 -1.76
CA ASP A 11 11.61 0.32 -2.30
C ASP A 11 10.17 -0.12 -2.64
N ILE A 12 9.20 0.32 -1.83
CA ILE A 12 7.77 0.11 -2.10
C ILE A 12 7.31 0.94 -3.29
N LEU A 13 7.73 2.21 -3.36
CA LEU A 13 7.39 3.10 -4.47
C LEU A 13 7.93 2.55 -5.80
N ALA A 14 9.20 2.13 -5.82
CA ALA A 14 9.80 1.52 -7.00
C ALA A 14 9.06 0.24 -7.43
N ALA A 15 8.67 -0.62 -6.48
CA ALA A 15 7.88 -1.81 -6.80
C ALA A 15 6.51 -1.47 -7.41
N LEU A 16 5.81 -0.47 -6.86
CA LEU A 16 4.52 0.00 -7.38
C LEU A 16 4.64 0.59 -8.80
N GLN A 17 5.72 1.32 -9.08
CA GLN A 17 5.95 1.99 -10.35
C GLN A 17 6.57 1.08 -11.42
N SER A 18 7.00 -0.13 -11.06
CA SER A 18 7.60 -1.08 -12.01
C SER A 18 6.60 -1.69 -13.00
N ASP A 19 5.30 -1.58 -12.72
CA ASP A 19 4.21 -2.08 -13.55
C ASP A 19 3.13 -0.99 -13.69
N VAL A 20 2.77 -0.67 -14.93
CA VAL A 20 1.83 0.43 -15.25
C VAL A 20 0.41 0.17 -14.74
N ASP A 21 -0.03 -1.09 -14.74
CA ASP A 21 -1.37 -1.47 -14.27
C ASP A 21 -1.43 -1.36 -12.75
N VAL A 22 -0.36 -1.82 -12.08
CA VAL A 22 -0.21 -1.67 -10.62
C VAL A 22 -0.23 -0.20 -10.23
N TRP A 23 0.58 0.64 -10.89
CA TRP A 23 0.66 2.05 -10.58
C TRP A 23 -0.67 2.77 -10.78
N THR A 24 -1.34 2.52 -11.91
CA THR A 24 -2.63 3.11 -12.24
C THR A 24 -3.71 2.73 -11.21
N ASN A 25 -3.81 1.44 -10.87
CA ASN A 25 -4.77 0.96 -9.86
C ASN A 25 -4.45 1.50 -8.46
N PHE A 26 -3.17 1.59 -8.09
CA PHE A 26 -2.77 2.18 -6.83
C PHE A 26 -3.21 3.64 -6.72
N GLN A 27 -2.99 4.44 -7.77
CA GLN A 27 -3.32 5.86 -7.75
C GLN A 27 -4.80 6.14 -7.47
N ILE A 28 -5.70 5.31 -8.02
CA ILE A 28 -7.17 5.46 -7.85
C ILE A 28 -7.68 4.98 -6.49
N PHE A 29 -6.91 4.18 -5.75
CA PHE A 29 -7.37 3.72 -4.43
C PHE A 29 -7.54 4.88 -3.43
N PRO A 30 -8.45 4.75 -2.44
CA PRO A 30 -8.65 5.75 -1.40
C PRO A 30 -7.36 6.07 -0.64
N SER A 31 -7.15 7.35 -0.31
CA SER A 31 -5.94 7.79 0.41
C SER A 31 -5.74 7.06 1.74
N LEU A 32 -6.82 6.77 2.47
CA LEU A 32 -6.76 5.98 3.71
C LEU A 32 -6.25 4.55 3.46
N TYR A 33 -6.77 3.87 2.43
CA TYR A 33 -6.32 2.53 2.07
C TYR A 33 -4.82 2.52 1.74
N LYS A 34 -4.39 3.43 0.88
CA LYS A 34 -2.99 3.60 0.50
C LYS A 34 -2.12 3.75 1.74
N ARG A 35 -2.47 4.69 2.62
CA ARG A 35 -1.72 4.94 3.85
C ARG A 35 -1.62 3.70 4.75
N VAL A 36 -2.75 3.08 5.08
CA VAL A 36 -2.78 1.90 5.95
C VAL A 36 -1.94 0.76 5.38
N ARG A 37 -2.08 0.45 4.09
CA ARG A 37 -1.31 -0.64 3.48
C ARG A 37 0.18 -0.35 3.49
N ILE A 38 0.57 0.84 3.04
CA ILE A 38 1.97 1.25 2.99
C ILE A 38 2.60 1.23 4.39
N ASP A 39 1.95 1.83 5.40
CA ASP A 39 2.46 1.84 6.79
C ASP A 39 2.65 0.40 7.33
N THR A 40 1.68 -0.49 7.08
CA THR A 40 1.76 -1.89 7.54
C THR A 40 2.85 -2.71 6.84
N ILE A 41 3.27 -2.33 5.64
CA ILE A 41 4.39 -2.94 4.92
C ILE A 41 5.70 -2.33 5.44
N GLN A 42 5.79 -1.00 5.54
CA GLN A 42 6.97 -0.26 5.98
C GLN A 42 7.44 -0.65 7.38
N ILE A 43 6.51 -0.86 8.33
CA ILE A 43 6.88 -1.27 9.70
C ILE A 43 7.61 -2.63 9.75
N LYS A 44 7.53 -3.44 8.69
CA LYS A 44 8.22 -4.73 8.58
C LYS A 44 9.57 -4.65 7.87
N LYS A 45 10.09 -3.46 7.58
CA LYS A 45 11.36 -3.28 6.85
C LYS A 45 12.57 -3.99 7.49
N ASN A 46 12.59 -4.13 8.81
CA ASN A 46 13.64 -4.87 9.54
C ASN A 46 13.43 -6.41 9.54
N GLN A 47 12.40 -6.91 8.84
CA GLN A 47 12.08 -8.33 8.68
C GLN A 47 11.94 -8.63 7.18
N PRO A 48 13.05 -8.84 6.45
CA PRO A 48 13.07 -8.85 4.98
C PRO A 48 12.08 -9.83 4.34
N ASP A 49 11.97 -11.05 4.87
CA ASP A 49 11.07 -12.07 4.32
C ASP A 49 9.59 -11.67 4.46
N VAL A 50 9.23 -11.11 5.62
CA VAL A 50 7.86 -10.64 5.90
C VAL A 50 7.55 -9.39 5.09
N PHE A 51 8.51 -8.48 4.95
CA PHE A 51 8.40 -7.30 4.10
C PHE A 51 8.14 -7.70 2.64
N ALA A 52 8.99 -8.57 2.09
CA ALA A 52 8.87 -9.05 0.71
C ALA A 52 7.54 -9.76 0.47
N ALA A 53 7.14 -10.68 1.37
CA ALA A 53 5.86 -11.38 1.25
C ALA A 53 4.65 -10.43 1.28
N ARG A 54 4.67 -9.41 2.16
CA ARG A 54 3.59 -8.40 2.23
C ARG A 54 3.57 -7.51 1.00
N LEU A 55 4.74 -7.06 0.53
CA LEU A 55 4.86 -6.23 -0.67
C LEU A 55 4.36 -6.99 -1.90
N ASN A 56 4.81 -8.22 -2.10
CA ASN A 56 4.37 -9.06 -3.23
C ASN A 56 2.85 -9.26 -3.22
N LYS A 57 2.27 -9.63 -2.08
CA LYS A 57 0.82 -9.76 -1.94
C LYS A 57 0.09 -8.44 -2.25
N PHE A 58 0.65 -7.31 -1.83
CA PHE A 58 0.06 -6.00 -2.11
C PHE A 58 0.09 -5.67 -3.60
N ILE A 59 1.22 -5.91 -4.27
CA ILE A 59 1.38 -5.72 -5.72
C ILE A 59 0.41 -6.62 -6.50
N GLU A 60 0.30 -7.91 -6.15
CA GLU A 60 -0.61 -8.84 -6.82
C GLU A 60 -2.08 -8.43 -6.75
N ASN A 61 -2.54 -7.96 -5.59
CA ASN A 61 -3.92 -7.50 -5.44
C ASN A 61 -4.13 -6.14 -6.11
N THR A 62 -3.15 -5.24 -6.02
CA THR A 62 -3.19 -3.93 -6.68
C THR A 62 -3.25 -4.09 -8.20
N LYS A 63 -2.49 -5.02 -8.79
CA LYS A 63 -2.56 -5.34 -10.22
C LYS A 63 -3.96 -5.77 -10.65
N LYS A 64 -4.68 -6.48 -9.78
CA LYS A 64 -6.08 -6.92 -10.01
C LYS A 64 -7.12 -5.84 -9.68
N GLY A 65 -6.72 -4.66 -9.21
CA GLY A 65 -7.62 -3.61 -8.75
C GLY A 65 -8.37 -3.94 -7.46
N VAL A 66 -7.88 -4.91 -6.68
CA VAL A 66 -8.55 -5.41 -5.47
C VAL A 66 -7.98 -4.74 -4.22
N MET A 67 -8.84 -4.05 -3.46
CA MET A 67 -8.55 -3.65 -2.10
C MET A 67 -8.86 -4.79 -1.13
N TYR A 68 -8.02 -4.95 -0.10
CA TYR A 68 -8.15 -6.06 0.85
C TYR A 68 -7.70 -5.72 2.28
N GLY A 69 -8.16 -6.56 3.21
CA GLY A 69 -7.93 -6.44 4.65
C GLY A 69 -8.77 -5.33 5.28
N GLU A 70 -8.86 -5.32 6.60
CA GLU A 70 -9.55 -4.25 7.33
C GLU A 70 -8.73 -2.96 7.22
N TRP A 71 -9.28 -1.94 6.55
CA TRP A 71 -8.62 -0.64 6.34
C TRP A 71 -9.53 0.56 6.59
N ASN A 72 -10.84 0.34 6.65
CA ASN A 72 -11.85 1.39 6.83
C ASN A 72 -12.71 1.22 8.10
N ASP A 73 -12.36 0.30 9.01
CA ASP A 73 -13.10 0.01 10.27
C ASP A 73 -14.63 0.03 10.10
N ASN A 74 -15.15 -0.67 9.08
CA ASN A 74 -16.57 -0.67 8.71
C ASN A 74 -17.19 0.72 8.44
N GLY A 75 -16.42 1.65 7.90
CA GLY A 75 -16.88 3.00 7.54
C GLY A 75 -16.77 4.03 8.66
N ARG A 76 -16.23 3.68 9.83
CA ARG A 76 -16.04 4.62 10.96
C ARG A 76 -14.96 5.69 10.73
N LEU A 77 -14.13 5.50 9.70
CA LEU A 77 -12.99 6.37 9.38
C LEU A 77 -13.21 7.21 8.11
N LEU A 78 -14.43 7.23 7.57
CA LEU A 78 -14.84 8.08 6.43
C LEU A 78 -15.25 9.48 6.90
#